data_AF-A0A970LJ14-F1
#
_entry.id   AF-A0A970LJ14-F1
#
_cell.length_a   1.000
_cell.length_b   1.000
_cell.length_c   1.000
_cell.angle_alpha   90.00
_cell.angle_beta   90.00
_cell.angle_gamma   90.00
#
_symmetry.space_group_name_H-M   'P 1'
#
loop_
_entity.id
_entity.type
_entity.pdbx_description
1 polymer ?
#
loop_
_entity_poly.entity_id
_entity_poly.type
_entity_poly.pdbx_seq_one_letter_code
_entity_poly.pdbx_strand_id
1 'polypeptide(L)'
;SIRGSKDVLDEAVSKGYKFIKLDFGWSANNLIVKNLIKMNIKDLAAWLQGHKDVCIVTDIKSKNTDALRFIKDNYPEMANRVIPQIYNIEEYIPVQGFGYTNIILNLHDLAYLDGELVDFIKRHKVFAVTLPTKKINTGLIEKLKQEYIYIYMQGNYDIIEELEEYSVDGFYIDITE
;
A
#
# COMPACT_ATOMS: atom_id res chain seq x y z
N SER A 1 18.73 -8.01 -21.73
CA SER A 1 18.48 -6.56 -21.56
C SER A 1 17.94 -6.38 -20.16
N ILE A 2 18.69 -5.78 -19.24
CA ILE A 2 18.17 -5.49 -17.90
C ILE A 2 17.28 -4.25 -18.08
N ARG A 3 15.98 -4.47 -18.06
CA ARG A 3 14.99 -3.39 -18.16
C ARG A 3 15.19 -2.41 -17.00
N GLY A 4 15.20 -1.10 -17.30
CA GLY A 4 15.40 -0.08 -16.28
C GLY A 4 14.19 0.02 -15.35
N SER A 5 14.43 0.36 -14.08
CA SER A 5 13.35 0.54 -13.08
C SER A 5 12.31 1.58 -13.49
N LYS A 6 12.72 2.63 -14.23
CA LYS A 6 11.79 3.61 -14.79
C LYS A 6 10.92 3.00 -15.89
N ASP A 7 11.47 2.16 -16.76
CA ASP A 7 10.72 1.50 -17.83
C ASP A 7 9.61 0.57 -17.30
N VAL A 8 9.79 0.02 -16.10
CA VAL A 8 8.76 -0.76 -15.39
C VAL A 8 7.61 0.13 -14.93
N LEU A 9 7.94 1.27 -14.31
CA LEU A 9 6.95 2.25 -13.85
C LEU A 9 6.22 2.91 -15.03
N ASP A 10 6.94 3.28 -16.08
CA ASP A 10 6.39 3.90 -17.29
C ASP A 10 5.45 2.94 -18.02
N GLU A 11 5.77 1.64 -18.07
CA GLU A 11 4.83 0.64 -18.61
C GLU A 11 3.57 0.55 -17.76
N ALA A 12 3.70 0.51 -16.43
CA ALA A 12 2.53 0.46 -15.55
C ALA A 12 1.60 1.66 -15.82
N VAL A 13 2.18 2.87 -15.92
CA VAL A 13 1.42 4.08 -16.28
C VAL A 13 0.81 3.97 -17.68
N SER A 14 1.54 3.45 -18.67
CA SER A 14 1.05 3.28 -20.05
C SER A 14 -0.14 2.32 -20.15
N LYS A 15 -0.24 1.37 -19.21
CA LYS A 15 -1.37 0.45 -19.05
C LYS A 15 -2.53 1.07 -18.27
N GLY A 16 -2.40 2.31 -17.82
CA GLY A 16 -3.43 3.06 -17.10
C GLY A 16 -3.41 2.89 -15.58
N TYR A 17 -2.39 2.22 -15.00
CA TYR A 17 -2.29 2.08 -13.55
C TYR A 17 -1.92 3.41 -12.89
N LYS A 18 -2.75 3.83 -11.93
CA LYS A 18 -2.56 5.08 -11.16
C LYS A 18 -2.15 4.87 -9.71
N PHE A 19 -2.29 3.65 -9.20
CA PHE A 19 -1.84 3.27 -7.87
C PHE A 19 -0.77 2.19 -8.05
N ILE A 20 0.45 2.48 -7.60
CA ILE A 20 1.58 1.57 -7.75
C ILE A 20 2.10 1.21 -6.36
N LYS A 21 2.05 -0.08 -6.02
CA LYS A 21 2.63 -0.59 -4.79
C LYS A 21 4.13 -0.78 -4.97
N LEU A 22 4.93 -0.29 -4.02
CA LEU A 22 6.39 -0.42 -4.04
C LEU A 22 6.91 -0.92 -2.69
N ASP A 23 7.85 -1.88 -2.73
CA ASP A 23 8.57 -2.39 -1.54
C ASP A 23 9.67 -1.41 -1.19
N PHE A 24 9.64 -0.84 0.02
CA PHE A 24 10.67 0.04 0.53
C PHE A 24 11.47 -0.62 1.64
N GLY A 25 12.74 -0.26 1.72
CA GLY A 25 13.58 -0.58 2.86
C GLY A 25 14.70 0.41 3.06
N TRP A 26 15.39 0.24 4.18
CA TRP A 26 16.54 1.07 4.53
C TRP A 26 17.83 0.44 3.99
N SER A 27 18.64 1.25 3.31
CA SER A 27 20.02 0.94 2.98
C SER A 27 20.91 2.05 3.54
N ALA A 28 21.68 1.71 4.57
CA ALA A 28 22.33 2.69 5.45
C ALA A 28 21.33 3.75 5.94
N ASN A 29 21.49 5.01 5.55
CA ASN A 29 20.62 6.13 5.95
C ASN A 29 19.65 6.58 4.84
N ASN A 30 19.52 5.81 3.76
CA ASN A 30 18.66 6.15 2.64
C ASN A 30 17.54 5.11 2.46
N LEU A 31 16.36 5.59 2.11
CA LEU A 31 15.26 4.74 1.71
C LEU A 31 15.44 4.30 0.25
N ILE A 32 15.35 3.00 0.00
CA ILE A 32 15.46 2.36 -1.31
C ILE A 32 14.16 1.69 -1.71
N VAL A 33 13.91 1.58 -3.01
CA VAL A 33 12.82 0.78 -3.56
C VAL A 33 13.36 -0.61 -3.87
N LYS A 34 13.04 -1.58 -3.02
CA LYS A 34 13.63 -2.93 -2.99
C LYS A 34 13.27 -3.78 -4.19
N ASN A 35 12.07 -3.58 -4.73
CA ASN A 35 11.57 -4.32 -5.89
C ASN A 35 11.95 -3.68 -7.23
N LEU A 36 12.77 -2.61 -7.21
CA LEU A 36 13.28 -1.93 -8.40
C LEU A 36 14.82 -1.84 -8.36
N ILE A 37 15.48 -2.17 -9.48
CA ILE A 37 16.94 -2.18 -9.59
C ILE A 37 17.51 -0.76 -9.45
N LYS A 38 18.43 -0.56 -8.49
CA LYS A 38 19.17 0.70 -8.29
C LYS A 38 18.29 1.94 -8.18
N MET A 39 17.08 1.82 -7.65
CA MET A 39 16.17 2.95 -7.45
C MET A 39 16.09 3.34 -5.98
N ASN A 40 16.43 4.59 -5.68
CA ASN A 40 16.24 5.15 -4.33
C ASN A 40 15.06 6.12 -4.31
N ILE A 41 14.74 6.61 -3.12
CA ILE A 41 13.62 7.52 -2.90
C ILE A 41 13.74 8.85 -3.66
N LYS A 42 14.96 9.37 -3.88
CA LYS A 42 15.20 10.58 -4.68
C LYS A 42 14.88 10.33 -6.15
N ASP A 43 15.28 9.18 -6.68
CA ASP A 43 14.97 8.79 -8.05
C ASP A 43 13.46 8.63 -8.27
N LEU A 44 12.75 8.04 -7.28
CA LEU A 44 11.29 7.92 -7.29
C LEU A 44 10.61 9.29 -7.22
N ALA A 45 11.05 10.16 -6.33
CA ALA A 45 10.51 11.52 -6.22
C ALA A 45 10.66 12.29 -7.54
N ALA A 46 11.82 12.16 -8.20
CA ALA A 46 12.08 12.78 -9.50
C ALA A 46 11.19 12.20 -10.60
N TRP A 47 11.03 10.87 -10.66
CA TRP A 47 10.13 10.22 -11.62
C TRP A 47 8.69 10.72 -11.42
N LEU A 48 8.20 10.74 -10.19
CA LEU A 48 6.86 11.22 -9.84
C LEU A 48 6.61 12.69 -10.22
N GLN A 49 7.63 13.52 -10.49
CA GLN A 49 7.38 14.87 -11.01
C GLN A 49 6.78 14.85 -12.42
N GLY A 50 7.10 13.85 -13.24
CA GLY A 50 6.53 13.65 -14.58
C GLY A 50 5.17 12.97 -14.61
N HIS A 51 4.78 12.29 -13.53
CA HIS A 51 3.56 11.47 -13.45
C HIS A 51 2.67 11.95 -12.30
N LYS A 52 1.99 13.10 -12.50
CA LYS A 52 1.25 13.80 -11.43
C LYS A 52 0.00 13.07 -10.96
N ASP A 53 -0.56 12.19 -11.77
CA ASP A 53 -1.76 11.39 -11.49
C ASP A 53 -1.46 10.04 -10.83
N VAL A 54 -0.17 9.71 -10.62
CA VAL A 54 0.26 8.48 -9.97
C VAL A 54 0.37 8.67 -8.45
N CYS A 55 -0.19 7.71 -7.73
CA CYS A 55 -0.06 7.52 -6.28
C CYS A 55 0.77 6.27 -5.97
N ILE A 56 1.56 6.33 -4.91
CA ILE A 56 2.38 5.23 -4.43
C ILE A 56 1.77 4.64 -3.17
N VAL A 57 1.52 3.33 -3.18
CA VAL A 57 1.15 2.57 -1.99
C VAL A 57 2.43 1.97 -1.41
N THR A 58 2.74 2.28 -0.16
CA THR A 58 4.03 1.86 0.43
C THR A 58 3.95 0.47 1.01
N ASP A 59 4.89 -0.41 0.69
CA ASP A 59 5.10 -1.67 1.42
C ASP A 59 6.42 -1.57 2.20
N ILE A 60 6.35 -1.27 3.49
CA ILE A 60 7.53 -1.07 4.35
C ILE A 60 7.46 -2.03 5.54
N LYS A 61 8.27 -3.09 5.50
CA LYS A 61 8.22 -4.16 6.52
C LYS A 61 9.04 -3.88 7.78
N SER A 62 9.93 -2.88 7.74
CA SER A 62 10.81 -2.54 8.87
C SER A 62 10.92 -1.03 9.03
N LYS A 63 10.75 -0.54 10.27
CA LYS A 63 10.77 0.88 10.61
C LYS A 63 9.84 1.72 9.71
N ASN A 64 8.62 1.25 9.51
CA ASN A 64 7.64 1.84 8.60
C ASN A 64 7.31 3.29 8.99
N THR A 65 6.95 3.53 10.25
CA THR A 65 6.66 4.89 10.75
C THR A 65 7.85 5.85 10.58
N ASP A 66 9.09 5.38 10.79
CA ASP A 66 10.29 6.19 10.54
C ASP A 66 10.46 6.51 9.05
N ALA A 67 10.18 5.56 8.16
CA ALA A 67 10.27 5.77 6.71
C ALA A 67 9.20 6.74 6.21
N LEU A 68 7.97 6.64 6.72
CA LEU A 68 6.88 7.55 6.40
C LEU A 68 7.14 8.97 6.91
N ARG A 69 7.67 9.10 8.14
CA ARG A 69 8.13 10.40 8.66
C ARG A 69 9.24 10.97 7.78
N PHE A 70 10.24 10.16 7.43
CA PHE A 70 11.33 10.57 6.55
C PHE A 70 10.83 11.06 5.18
N ILE A 71 9.86 10.36 4.56
CA ILE A 71 9.23 10.78 3.31
C ILE A 71 8.52 12.13 3.49
N LYS A 72 7.73 12.29 4.55
CA LYS A 72 7.00 13.53 4.82
C LYS A 72 7.94 14.72 4.99
N ASP A 73 9.02 14.54 5.74
CA ASP A 73 9.97 15.61 6.08
C ASP A 73 10.86 16.00 4.89
N ASN A 74 11.31 15.03 4.08
CA ASN A 74 12.31 15.26 3.04
C ASN A 74 11.73 15.37 1.63
N TYR A 75 10.51 14.85 1.40
CA TYR A 75 9.87 14.80 0.09
C TYR A 75 8.38 15.17 0.17
N PRO A 76 8.02 16.37 0.67
CA PRO A 76 6.63 16.74 0.97
C PRO A 76 5.70 16.70 -0.25
N GLU A 77 6.18 17.05 -1.46
CA GLU A 77 5.38 16.95 -2.69
C GLU A 77 5.05 15.50 -3.08
N MET A 78 6.00 14.59 -2.88
CA MET A 78 5.79 13.17 -3.10
C MET A 78 4.87 12.60 -2.02
N ALA A 79 5.03 13.04 -0.76
CA ALA A 79 4.24 12.56 0.36
C ALA A 79 2.73 12.76 0.19
N ASN A 80 2.31 13.81 -0.52
CA ASN A 80 0.89 14.05 -0.85
C ASN A 80 0.29 13.00 -1.80
N ARG A 81 1.14 12.19 -2.44
CA ARG A 81 0.76 11.10 -3.35
C ARG A 81 1.18 9.74 -2.81
N VAL A 82 1.54 9.67 -1.53
CA VAL A 82 1.82 8.43 -0.83
C VAL A 82 0.60 8.03 -0.03
N ILE A 83 0.21 6.77 -0.19
CA ILE A 83 -0.85 6.10 0.57
C ILE A 83 -0.13 5.08 1.46
N PRO A 84 0.05 5.39 2.76
CA PRO A 84 0.75 4.49 3.65
C PRO A 84 0.00 3.18 3.83
N GLN A 85 0.72 2.07 3.74
CA GLN A 85 0.25 0.78 4.25
C GLN A 85 0.87 0.52 5.62
N ILE A 86 0.04 0.25 6.62
CA ILE A 86 0.46 -0.14 7.97
C ILE A 86 0.18 -1.62 8.19
N TYR A 87 0.94 -2.25 9.08
CA TYR A 87 0.83 -3.67 9.39
C TYR A 87 0.24 -3.91 10.79
N ASN A 88 0.32 -2.90 11.66
CA ASN A 88 -0.18 -2.96 13.03
C ASN A 88 -1.03 -1.71 13.32
N ILE A 89 -2.11 -1.89 14.09
CA ILE A 89 -3.05 -0.80 14.41
C ILE A 89 -2.36 0.35 15.17
N GLU A 90 -1.30 0.05 15.92
CA GLU A 90 -0.49 1.00 16.69
C GLU A 90 0.25 1.99 15.80
N GLU A 91 0.51 1.65 14.53
CA GLU A 91 1.15 2.53 13.57
C GLU A 91 0.21 3.64 13.06
N TYR A 92 -1.11 3.45 13.18
CA TYR A 92 -2.09 4.36 12.61
C TYR A 92 -1.97 5.78 13.18
N ILE A 93 -1.95 5.92 14.52
CA ILE A 93 -1.91 7.23 15.17
C ILE A 93 -0.64 8.02 14.79
N PRO A 94 0.58 7.45 14.86
CA PRO A 94 1.77 8.11 14.35
C PRO A 94 1.66 8.53 12.87
N VAL A 95 1.20 7.62 12.00
CA VAL A 95 1.12 7.88 10.55
C VAL A 95 0.09 8.98 10.25
N GLN A 96 -1.06 8.95 10.91
CA GLN A 96 -2.05 10.03 10.84
C GLN A 96 -1.47 11.35 11.37
N GLY A 97 -0.70 11.30 12.46
CA GLY A 97 -0.02 12.45 13.04
C GLY A 97 1.00 13.12 12.11
N PHE A 98 1.59 12.37 11.17
CA PHE A 98 2.42 12.94 10.10
C PHE A 98 1.60 13.62 8.99
N GLY A 99 0.27 13.62 9.09
CA GLY A 99 -0.64 14.24 8.13
C GLY A 99 -0.91 13.38 6.89
N TYR A 100 -0.80 12.05 7.01
CA TYR A 100 -1.35 11.14 6.00
C TYR A 100 -2.84 10.89 6.28
N THR A 101 -3.67 11.01 5.25
CA THR A 101 -5.13 10.88 5.38
C THR A 101 -5.65 9.56 4.85
N ASN A 102 -5.04 9.02 3.79
CA ASN A 102 -5.43 7.76 3.18
C ASN A 102 -4.49 6.66 3.66
N ILE A 103 -4.84 5.99 4.75
CA ILE A 103 -4.03 4.94 5.37
C ILE A 103 -4.69 3.59 5.13
N ILE A 104 -3.93 2.66 4.57
CA ILE A 104 -4.34 1.28 4.31
C ILE A 104 -3.83 0.39 5.45
N LEU A 105 -4.71 -0.41 6.03
CA LEU A 105 -4.33 -1.43 7.02
C LEU A 105 -4.19 -2.79 6.35
N ASN A 106 -2.99 -3.37 6.41
CA ASN A 106 -2.72 -4.71 5.89
C ASN A 106 -2.95 -5.76 6.97
N LEU A 107 -3.90 -6.66 6.72
CA LEU A 107 -4.35 -7.71 7.64
C LEU A 107 -3.66 -9.05 7.40
N HIS A 108 -2.39 -9.01 6.98
CA HIS A 108 -1.58 -10.19 6.69
C HIS A 108 -1.50 -11.15 7.90
N ASP A 109 -1.31 -10.59 9.10
CA ASP A 109 -1.11 -11.33 10.34
C ASP A 109 -2.39 -11.36 11.19
N LEU A 110 -2.74 -12.57 11.66
CA LEU A 110 -4.00 -12.92 12.32
C LEU A 110 -4.10 -12.47 13.78
N ALA A 111 -3.44 -11.37 14.14
CA ALA A 111 -3.25 -11.02 15.56
C ALA A 111 -4.51 -10.43 16.22
N TYR A 112 -5.49 -9.96 15.44
CA TYR A 112 -6.64 -9.23 15.97
C TYR A 112 -7.92 -10.06 15.89
N LEU A 113 -8.75 -9.96 16.93
CA LEU A 113 -10.12 -10.44 16.90
C LEU A 113 -10.94 -9.56 15.95
N ASP A 114 -11.78 -10.18 15.11
CA ASP A 114 -12.56 -9.47 14.09
C ASP A 114 -13.34 -8.27 14.64
N GLY A 115 -13.93 -8.39 15.83
CA GLY A 115 -14.71 -7.30 16.45
C GLY A 115 -13.86 -6.09 16.81
N GLU A 116 -12.71 -6.31 17.46
CA GLU A 116 -11.77 -5.24 17.81
C GLU A 116 -11.22 -4.55 16.57
N LEU A 117 -10.95 -5.33 15.52
CA LEU A 117 -10.48 -4.82 14.25
C LEU A 117 -11.52 -3.92 13.55
N VAL A 118 -12.78 -4.37 13.48
CA VAL A 118 -13.86 -3.60 12.86
C VAL A 118 -14.11 -2.30 13.63
N ASP A 119 -14.14 -2.36 14.96
CA ASP A 119 -14.29 -1.18 15.81
C ASP A 119 -13.15 -0.17 15.61
N PHE A 120 -11.91 -0.66 15.51
CA PHE A 120 -10.75 0.17 15.22
C PHE A 120 -10.88 0.86 13.86
N ILE A 121 -11.17 0.09 12.81
CA ILE A 121 -11.35 0.57 11.44
C ILE A 121 -12.37 1.71 11.38
N LYS A 122 -13.52 1.50 12.03
CA LYS A 122 -14.61 2.46 12.09
C LYS A 122 -14.23 3.72 12.85
N ARG A 123 -13.69 3.57 14.06
CA ARG A 123 -13.33 4.69 14.93
C ARG A 123 -12.30 5.60 14.27
N HIS A 124 -11.33 5.00 13.59
CA HIS A 124 -10.21 5.73 12.99
C HIS A 124 -10.46 6.12 11.54
N LYS A 125 -11.56 5.67 10.90
CA LYS A 125 -11.84 5.92 9.48
C LYS A 125 -10.67 5.47 8.60
N VAL A 126 -10.23 4.23 8.79
CA VAL A 126 -9.21 3.61 7.94
C VAL A 126 -9.69 3.69 6.49
N PHE A 127 -8.80 4.09 5.58
CA PHE A 127 -9.18 4.35 4.18
C PHE A 127 -9.53 3.06 3.44
N ALA A 128 -8.68 2.05 3.59
CA ALA A 128 -8.89 0.74 3.01
C ALA A 128 -8.21 -0.35 3.83
N VAL A 129 -8.56 -1.60 3.58
CA VAL A 129 -7.85 -2.76 4.12
C VAL A 129 -7.35 -3.66 3.01
N THR A 130 -6.20 -4.31 3.23
CA THR A 130 -5.74 -5.41 2.37
C THR A 130 -5.88 -6.74 3.09
N LEU A 131 -6.49 -7.71 2.44
CA LEU A 131 -6.70 -9.06 2.97
C LEU A 131 -5.86 -10.09 2.19
N PRO A 132 -5.22 -11.05 2.88
CA PRO A 132 -4.67 -12.23 2.22
C PRO A 132 -5.80 -13.18 1.80
N THR A 133 -5.62 -13.94 0.72
CA THR A 133 -6.65 -14.86 0.17
C THR A 133 -7.20 -15.88 1.20
N LYS A 134 -6.38 -16.31 2.17
CA LYS A 134 -6.82 -17.16 3.29
C LYS A 134 -7.97 -16.57 4.14
N LYS A 135 -8.25 -15.26 4.05
CA LYS A 135 -9.30 -14.58 4.82
C LYS A 135 -10.67 -14.52 4.14
N ILE A 136 -10.75 -14.91 2.87
CA ILE A 136 -11.98 -14.81 2.08
C ILE A 136 -13.18 -15.47 2.79
N ASN A 137 -12.99 -16.69 3.30
CA ASN A 137 -14.09 -17.51 3.85
C ASN A 137 -14.32 -17.33 5.35
N THR A 138 -13.85 -16.22 5.95
CA THR A 138 -13.88 -16.04 7.42
C THR A 138 -15.08 -15.23 7.94
N GLY A 139 -15.96 -14.73 7.06
CA GLY A 139 -17.04 -13.83 7.44
C GLY A 139 -16.59 -12.38 7.70
N LEU A 140 -15.28 -12.11 7.62
CA LEU A 140 -14.69 -10.79 7.87
C LEU A 140 -15.01 -9.79 6.74
N ILE A 141 -15.05 -10.26 5.49
CA ILE A 141 -15.36 -9.41 4.33
C ILE A 141 -16.76 -8.80 4.49
N GLU A 142 -17.74 -9.59 4.90
CA GLU A 142 -19.12 -9.16 5.09
C GLU A 142 -19.24 -8.11 6.19
N LYS A 143 -18.52 -8.29 7.31
CA LYS A 143 -18.47 -7.31 8.40
C LYS A 143 -17.85 -5.99 7.95
N LEU A 144 -16.76 -6.06 7.18
CA LEU A 144 -16.07 -4.86 6.66
C LEU A 144 -16.93 -4.10 5.64
N LYS A 145 -17.62 -4.82 4.74
CA LYS A 145 -18.53 -4.21 3.75
C LYS A 145 -19.65 -3.39 4.40
N GLN A 146 -20.18 -3.85 5.52
CA GLN A 146 -21.21 -3.12 6.27
C GLN A 146 -20.74 -1.76 6.78
N GLU A 147 -19.43 -1.57 6.92
CA GLU A 147 -18.82 -0.32 7.38
C GLU A 147 -18.33 0.57 6.22
N TYR A 148 -18.67 0.25 4.97
CA TYR A 148 -18.33 1.03 3.75
C TYR A 148 -16.83 1.30 3.58
N ILE A 149 -15.97 0.37 4.03
CA ILE A 149 -14.52 0.45 3.80
C ILE A 149 -14.15 -0.19 2.47
N TYR A 150 -13.18 0.40 1.76
CA TYR A 150 -12.60 -0.23 0.59
C TYR A 150 -11.81 -1.48 0.98
N ILE A 151 -12.15 -2.61 0.38
CA ILE A 151 -11.49 -3.88 0.60
C ILE A 151 -10.71 -4.23 -0.66
N TYR A 152 -9.38 -4.37 -0.50
CA TYR A 152 -8.53 -4.88 -1.56
C TYR A 152 -7.99 -6.26 -1.20
N MET A 153 -7.94 -7.14 -2.19
CA MET A 153 -7.34 -8.45 -2.03
C MET A 153 -5.93 -8.49 -2.61
N GLN A 154 -5.00 -9.08 -1.85
CA GLN A 154 -3.67 -9.35 -2.37
C GLN A 154 -3.68 -10.67 -3.15
N GLY A 155 -3.23 -10.63 -4.40
CA GLY A 155 -3.19 -11.79 -5.30
C GLY A 155 -2.17 -11.64 -6.43
N ASN A 156 -2.21 -12.59 -7.37
CA ASN A 156 -1.44 -12.55 -8.62
C ASN A 156 -2.39 -12.63 -9.82
N TYR A 157 -1.86 -12.46 -11.04
CA TYR A 157 -2.68 -12.44 -12.25
C TYR A 157 -3.51 -13.72 -12.45
N ASP A 158 -3.00 -14.87 -12.01
CA ASP A 158 -3.63 -16.17 -12.24
C ASP A 158 -4.93 -16.36 -11.43
N ILE A 159 -5.11 -15.62 -10.34
CA ILE A 159 -6.25 -15.78 -9.43
C ILE A 159 -7.27 -14.64 -9.50
N ILE A 160 -7.03 -13.59 -10.29
CA ILE A 160 -7.93 -12.41 -10.32
C ILE A 160 -9.36 -12.79 -10.70
N GLU A 161 -9.54 -13.60 -11.75
CA GLU A 161 -10.87 -14.03 -12.21
C GLU A 161 -11.63 -14.78 -11.10
N GLU A 162 -10.95 -15.63 -10.32
CA GLU A 162 -11.53 -16.31 -9.17
C GLU A 162 -11.86 -15.34 -8.03
N LEU A 163 -11.03 -14.30 -7.86
CA LEU A 163 -11.21 -13.34 -6.78
C LEU A 163 -12.31 -12.30 -7.05
N GLU A 164 -12.65 -12.03 -8.32
CA GLU A 164 -13.73 -11.13 -8.73
C GLU A 164 -15.10 -11.53 -8.16
N GLU A 165 -15.29 -12.82 -7.90
CA GLU A 165 -16.52 -13.36 -7.30
C GLU A 165 -16.78 -12.82 -5.88
N TYR A 166 -15.75 -12.35 -5.16
CA TYR A 166 -15.86 -11.97 -3.74
C TYR A 166 -16.31 -10.53 -3.48
N SER A 167 -16.81 -9.82 -4.50
CA SER A 167 -17.32 -8.43 -4.43
C SER A 167 -16.44 -7.49 -3.59
N VAL A 168 -15.13 -7.61 -3.75
CA VAL A 168 -14.14 -6.67 -3.20
C VAL A 168 -14.01 -5.46 -4.13
N ASP A 169 -13.45 -4.35 -3.64
CA ASP A 169 -13.36 -3.09 -4.39
C ASP A 169 -12.17 -3.06 -5.38
N GLY A 170 -11.24 -4.01 -5.25
CA GLY A 170 -10.15 -4.20 -6.21
C GLY A 170 -9.08 -5.19 -5.75
N PHE A 171 -8.05 -5.32 -6.58
CA PHE A 171 -6.93 -6.25 -6.36
C PHE A 171 -5.60 -5.50 -6.27
N TYR A 172 -4.76 -5.92 -5.33
CA TYR A 172 -3.33 -5.62 -5.29
C TYR A 172 -2.58 -6.77 -5.94
N ILE A 173 -2.00 -6.49 -7.11
CA ILE A 173 -1.12 -7.40 -7.84
C ILE A 173 0.31 -6.93 -7.63
N ASP A 174 1.19 -7.84 -7.24
CA ASP A 174 2.61 -7.52 -7.21
C ASP A 174 3.13 -7.45 -8.65
N ILE A 175 3.65 -6.30 -9.05
CA ILE A 175 4.19 -6.09 -10.41
C ILE A 175 5.57 -6.73 -10.60
N THR A 176 6.05 -7.49 -9.61
CA THR A 176 7.38 -8.14 -9.64
C THR A 176 7.36 -9.65 -9.79
N GLU A 177 6.19 -10.24 -10.01
CA GLU A 177 6.06 -11.61 -10.55
C GLU A 177 6.08 -11.63 -12.08
#